data_AF-A0A6V7X7R8-F1
#
_entry.id   AF-A0A6V7X7R8-F1
#
_cell.length_a   1.000
_cell.length_b   1.000
_cell.length_c   1.000
_cell.angle_alpha   90.00
_cell.angle_beta   90.00
_cell.angle_gamma   90.00
#
_symmetry.space_group_name_H-M   'P 1'
#
loop_
_entity.id
_entity.type
_entity.pdbx_description
1 polymer ?
#
loop_
_entity_poly.entity_id
_entity_poly.type
_entity_poly.pdbx_seq_one_letter_code
_entity_poly.pdbx_strand_id
1 'polypeptide(L)'
;MFNSNMDTNTTNSMEQTKNSASDEFSSFIDKLEQLWDKVHMEEFMREERRQQISNFHRKLLSDLLTGEDKLVTEVGVHIVEYRNAVNGLNQLLCEPLFDESAYLPGSVSLLEALNVECKRLTKRRDQGFKVQKELFDTYELACKRLGEQPENVDGLNERFLSASELEALRIRVAELKRILNERLQKLFQYQSEAIKIYDIIHHAFHSCSDGS
;
A
#
# COMPACT_ATOMS: atom_id res chain seq x y z
N MET A 1 -4.82 16.17 -30.35
CA MET A 1 -4.76 15.52 -31.69
C MET A 1 -3.40 14.85 -31.91
N PHE A 2 -3.00 13.93 -31.05
CA PHE A 2 -1.80 13.10 -31.22
C PHE A 2 -2.16 11.70 -30.70
N ASN A 3 -2.60 10.82 -31.61
CA ASN A 3 -2.68 9.37 -31.35
C ASN A 3 -2.83 8.55 -32.65
N SER A 4 -3.14 9.17 -33.79
CA SER A 4 -3.43 8.41 -35.03
C SER A 4 -2.21 7.74 -35.71
N ASN A 5 -0.97 8.07 -35.36
CA ASN A 5 0.24 7.49 -35.99
C ASN A 5 0.83 6.29 -35.22
N MET A 6 0.43 6.07 -33.96
CA MET A 6 0.96 4.97 -33.14
C MET A 6 0.16 3.67 -33.38
N ASP A 7 -1.15 3.82 -33.62
CA ASP A 7 -2.06 2.69 -33.88
C ASP A 7 -1.77 2.02 -35.24
N THR A 8 -1.41 2.79 -36.27
CA THR A 8 -1.12 2.28 -37.63
C THR A 8 0.18 1.49 -37.73
N ASN A 9 1.20 1.85 -36.94
CA ASN A 9 2.47 1.10 -36.92
C ASN A 9 2.35 -0.20 -36.13
N THR A 10 1.55 -0.21 -35.06
CA THR A 10 1.33 -1.40 -34.23
C THR A 10 0.45 -2.43 -34.95
N THR A 11 -0.61 -1.97 -35.63
CA THR A 11 -1.46 -2.85 -36.47
C THR A 11 -0.69 -3.46 -37.63
N ASN A 12 0.12 -2.67 -38.35
CA ASN A 12 0.98 -3.19 -39.42
C ASN A 12 2.02 -4.21 -38.90
N SER A 13 2.58 -3.99 -37.69
CA SER A 13 3.52 -4.93 -37.07
C SER A 13 2.84 -6.25 -36.67
N MET A 14 1.63 -6.19 -36.11
CA MET A 14 0.90 -7.38 -35.67
C MET A 14 0.42 -8.21 -36.86
N GLU A 15 -0.01 -7.53 -37.92
CA GLU A 15 -0.41 -8.17 -39.18
C GLU A 15 0.77 -8.82 -39.90
N GLN A 16 1.95 -8.18 -39.89
CA GLN A 16 3.19 -8.81 -40.37
C GLN A 16 3.54 -10.07 -39.56
N THR A 17 3.49 -10.02 -38.23
CA THR A 17 3.79 -11.20 -37.40
C THR A 17 2.81 -12.36 -37.62
N LYS A 18 1.53 -12.05 -37.81
CA LYS A 18 0.50 -13.05 -38.14
C LYS A 18 0.79 -13.74 -39.46
N ASN A 19 1.15 -12.96 -40.48
CA ASN A 19 1.47 -13.49 -41.80
C ASN A 19 2.73 -14.36 -41.76
N SER A 20 3.80 -13.90 -41.08
CA SER A 20 5.02 -14.69 -40.89
C SER A 20 4.76 -16.01 -40.16
N ALA A 21 3.96 -16.03 -39.10
CA ALA A 21 3.62 -17.25 -38.37
C ALA A 21 2.83 -18.26 -39.25
N SER A 22 1.93 -17.76 -40.10
CA SER A 22 1.17 -18.58 -41.06
C SER A 22 2.08 -19.18 -42.14
N ASP A 23 3.02 -18.38 -42.65
CA ASP A 23 3.98 -18.81 -43.67
C ASP A 23 4.94 -19.87 -43.11
N GLU A 24 5.44 -19.67 -41.88
CA GLU A 24 6.27 -20.64 -41.20
C GLU A 24 5.54 -21.97 -40.99
N PHE A 25 4.30 -21.93 -40.49
CA PHE A 25 3.48 -23.12 -40.30
C PHE A 25 3.23 -23.87 -41.61
N SER A 26 2.90 -23.15 -42.69
CA SER A 26 2.75 -23.73 -44.03
C SER A 26 4.04 -24.41 -44.49
N SER A 27 5.20 -23.77 -44.33
CA SER A 27 6.50 -24.35 -44.67
C SER A 27 6.83 -25.62 -43.85
N PHE A 28 6.39 -25.70 -42.59
CA PHE A 28 6.54 -26.93 -41.79
C PHE A 28 5.67 -28.07 -42.31
N ILE A 29 4.43 -27.78 -42.75
CA ILE A 29 3.56 -28.77 -43.38
C ILE A 29 4.17 -29.26 -44.71
N ASP A 30 4.67 -28.35 -45.54
CA ASP A 30 5.33 -28.71 -46.81
C ASP A 30 6.54 -29.62 -46.59
N LYS A 31 7.34 -29.37 -45.55
CA LYS A 31 8.46 -30.23 -45.17
C LYS A 31 8.00 -31.61 -44.70
N LEU A 32 6.87 -31.70 -43.99
CA LEU A 32 6.30 -32.97 -43.58
C LEU A 32 5.80 -33.79 -44.77
N GLU A 33 5.15 -33.14 -45.75
CA GLU A 33 4.75 -33.79 -47.01
C GLU A 33 5.97 -34.36 -47.75
N GLN A 34 7.05 -33.59 -47.87
CA GLN A 34 8.30 -34.09 -48.45
C GLN A 34 8.91 -35.27 -47.70
N LEU A 35 8.74 -35.34 -46.37
CA LEU A 35 9.19 -36.48 -45.57
C LEU A 35 8.30 -37.70 -45.79
N TRP A 36 6.98 -37.51 -45.93
CA TRP A 36 6.02 -38.56 -46.23
C TRP A 36 6.21 -39.13 -47.65
N ASP A 37 6.62 -38.29 -48.60
CA ASP A 37 7.00 -38.71 -49.94
C ASP A 37 8.21 -39.65 -49.95
N LYS A 38 9.24 -39.36 -49.13
CA LYS A 38 10.45 -40.19 -49.03
C LYS A 38 10.19 -41.62 -48.55
N VAL A 39 9.12 -41.83 -47.79
CA VAL A 39 8.74 -43.15 -47.26
C VAL A 39 7.54 -43.74 -47.99
N HIS A 40 7.08 -43.12 -49.09
CA HIS A 40 5.91 -43.53 -49.86
C HIS A 40 4.67 -43.75 -48.98
N MET A 41 4.41 -42.84 -48.03
CA MET A 41 3.27 -42.93 -47.12
C MET A 41 1.95 -42.81 -47.88
N GLU A 42 1.00 -43.71 -47.60
CA GLU A 42 -0.35 -43.67 -48.19
C GLU A 42 -1.16 -42.46 -47.74
N GLU A 43 -2.00 -41.95 -48.63
CA GLU A 43 -2.75 -40.70 -48.45
C GLU A 43 -3.65 -40.72 -47.20
N PHE A 44 -4.24 -41.87 -46.86
CA PHE A 44 -5.09 -41.97 -45.67
C PHE A 44 -4.30 -41.74 -44.37
N MET A 45 -3.05 -42.22 -44.31
CA MET A 45 -2.17 -42.03 -43.14
C MET A 45 -1.67 -40.58 -43.06
N ARG A 46 -1.42 -39.96 -44.22
CA ARG A 46 -1.06 -38.53 -44.29
C ARG A 46 -2.21 -37.67 -43.78
N GLU A 47 -3.43 -37.98 -44.20
CA GLU A 47 -4.62 -37.26 -43.76
C GLU A 47 -4.85 -37.38 -42.26
N GLU A 48 -4.71 -38.58 -41.68
CA GLU A 48 -4.79 -38.77 -40.23
C GLU A 48 -3.75 -37.92 -39.49
N ARG A 49 -2.50 -37.89 -39.98
CA ARG A 49 -1.43 -37.08 -39.40
C ARG A 49 -1.68 -35.58 -39.55
N ARG A 50 -2.19 -35.12 -40.70
CA ARG A 50 -2.59 -33.71 -40.92
C ARG A 50 -3.69 -33.31 -39.95
N GLN A 51 -4.69 -34.17 -39.73
CA GLN A 51 -5.75 -33.93 -38.75
C GLN A 51 -5.19 -33.84 -37.33
N GLN A 52 -4.26 -34.72 -36.93
CA GLN A 52 -3.60 -34.65 -35.62
C GLN A 52 -2.85 -33.32 -35.43
N ILE A 53 -2.08 -32.89 -36.43
CA ILE A 53 -1.34 -31.61 -36.39
C ILE A 53 -2.32 -30.43 -36.30
N SER A 54 -3.37 -30.41 -37.12
CA SER A 54 -4.41 -29.38 -37.07
C SER A 54 -5.10 -29.33 -35.71
N ASN A 55 -5.36 -30.48 -35.09
CA ASN A 55 -5.93 -30.56 -33.76
C ASN A 55 -5.00 -29.99 -32.69
N PHE A 56 -3.69 -30.30 -32.74
CA PHE A 56 -2.72 -29.72 -31.83
C PHE A 56 -2.61 -28.20 -31.99
N HIS A 57 -2.52 -27.71 -33.23
CA HIS A 57 -2.46 -26.28 -33.52
C HIS A 57 -3.71 -25.56 -32.99
N ARG A 58 -4.90 -26.10 -33.28
CA ARG A 58 -6.18 -25.53 -32.82
C ARG A 58 -6.25 -25.50 -31.30
N LYS A 59 -5.84 -26.59 -30.64
CA LYS A 59 -5.82 -26.66 -29.18
C LYS A 59 -4.89 -25.61 -28.58
N LEU A 60 -3.68 -25.48 -29.10
CA LEU A 60 -2.71 -24.48 -28.62
C LEU A 60 -3.26 -23.04 -28.74
N LEU A 61 -3.83 -22.68 -29.90
CA LEU A 61 -4.44 -21.36 -30.08
C LEU A 61 -5.63 -21.14 -29.15
N SER A 62 -6.46 -22.17 -28.96
CA SER A 62 -7.60 -22.11 -28.03
C SER A 62 -7.13 -21.91 -26.59
N ASP A 63 -6.08 -22.60 -26.16
CA ASP A 63 -5.51 -22.48 -24.82
C ASP A 63 -4.93 -21.07 -24.60
N LEU A 64 -4.24 -20.52 -25.61
CA LEU A 64 -3.70 -19.16 -25.55
C LEU A 64 -4.81 -18.11 -25.47
N LEU A 65 -5.85 -18.20 -26.33
CA LEU A 65 -7.01 -17.31 -26.28
C LEU A 65 -7.72 -17.39 -24.92
N THR A 66 -7.89 -18.60 -24.38
CA THR A 66 -8.49 -18.81 -23.06
C THR A 66 -7.64 -18.17 -21.96
N GLY A 67 -6.30 -18.23 -22.08
CA GLY A 67 -5.38 -17.57 -21.17
C GLY A 67 -5.51 -16.04 -21.18
N GLU A 68 -5.53 -15.45 -22.37
CA GLU A 68 -5.71 -14.00 -22.52
C GLU A 68 -7.09 -13.53 -22.05
N ASP A 69 -8.16 -14.28 -22.32
CA ASP A 69 -9.52 -13.96 -21.85
C ASP A 69 -9.61 -14.00 -20.31
N LYS A 70 -8.95 -14.97 -19.68
CA LYS A 70 -8.79 -15.03 -18.22
C LYS A 70 -8.02 -13.82 -17.70
N LEU A 71 -6.90 -13.46 -18.32
CA LEU A 71 -6.11 -12.29 -17.93
C LEU A 71 -6.95 -11.01 -17.97
N VAL A 72 -7.70 -10.78 -19.06
CA VAL A 72 -8.59 -9.62 -19.19
C VAL A 72 -9.65 -9.61 -18.09
N THR A 73 -10.23 -10.76 -17.79
CA THR A 73 -11.23 -10.92 -16.72
C THR A 73 -10.62 -10.61 -15.34
N GLU A 74 -9.44 -11.16 -15.04
CA GLU A 74 -8.73 -10.95 -13.79
C GLU A 74 -8.33 -9.48 -13.59
N VAL A 75 -7.83 -8.82 -14.64
CA VAL A 75 -7.53 -7.38 -14.62
C VAL A 75 -8.80 -6.58 -14.30
N GLY A 76 -9.93 -6.91 -14.91
CA GLY A 76 -11.22 -6.27 -14.62
C GLY A 76 -11.65 -6.43 -13.16
N VAL A 77 -11.54 -7.64 -12.60
CA VAL A 77 -11.84 -7.93 -11.19
C VAL A 77 -10.94 -7.10 -10.26
N HIS A 78 -9.62 -7.14 -10.50
CA HIS A 78 -8.67 -6.41 -9.66
C HIS A 78 -8.85 -4.89 -9.73
N ILE A 79 -9.19 -4.32 -10.89
CA ILE A 79 -9.51 -2.89 -10.99
C ILE A 79 -10.69 -2.53 -10.06
N VAL A 80 -11.74 -3.34 -10.03
CA VAL A 80 -12.89 -3.10 -9.14
C VAL A 80 -12.49 -3.22 -7.68
N GLU A 81 -11.72 -4.25 -7.32
CA GLU A 81 -11.23 -4.45 -5.95
C GLU A 81 -10.37 -3.27 -5.47
N TYR A 82 -9.38 -2.87 -6.26
CA TYR A 82 -8.51 -1.74 -5.90
C TYR A 82 -9.27 -0.43 -5.87
N ARG A 83 -10.21 -0.19 -6.81
CA ARG A 83 -11.05 1.02 -6.78
C ARG A 83 -11.87 1.09 -5.49
N ASN A 84 -12.46 -0.01 -5.05
CA ASN A 84 -13.18 -0.06 -3.78
C ASN A 84 -12.27 0.20 -2.58
N ALA A 85 -11.08 -0.41 -2.56
CA ALA A 85 -10.10 -0.19 -1.50
C ALA A 85 -9.62 1.28 -1.44
N VAL A 86 -9.28 1.87 -2.59
CA VAL A 86 -8.86 3.27 -2.72
C VAL A 86 -9.97 4.21 -2.27
N ASN A 87 -11.22 3.97 -2.69
CA ASN A 87 -12.36 4.79 -2.27
C ASN A 87 -12.61 4.70 -0.76
N GLY A 88 -12.53 3.50 -0.17
CA GLY A 88 -12.64 3.32 1.27
C GLY A 88 -11.52 4.05 2.04
N LEU A 89 -10.28 3.98 1.55
CA LEU A 89 -9.15 4.69 2.13
C LEU A 89 -9.27 6.22 2.00
N ASN A 90 -9.73 6.72 0.85
CA ASN A 90 -9.95 8.15 0.63
C ASN A 90 -11.05 8.69 1.57
N GLN A 91 -12.14 7.94 1.75
CA GLN A 91 -13.19 8.31 2.72
C GLN A 91 -12.63 8.32 4.15
N LEU A 92 -11.85 7.31 4.53
CA LEU A 92 -11.24 7.23 5.86
C LEU A 92 -10.26 8.40 6.13
N LEU A 93 -9.49 8.79 5.12
CA LEU A 93 -8.47 9.84 5.22
C LEU A 93 -9.01 11.24 4.88
N CYS A 94 -10.29 11.36 4.52
CA CYS A 94 -10.90 12.57 3.97
C CYS A 94 -10.12 13.16 2.78
N GLU A 95 -9.58 12.30 1.93
CA GLU A 95 -8.86 12.67 0.70
C GLU A 95 -9.81 12.72 -0.52
N PRO A 96 -9.49 13.54 -1.53
CA PRO A 96 -10.24 13.53 -2.79
C PRO A 96 -10.20 12.16 -3.45
N LEU A 97 -11.25 11.84 -4.21
CA LEU A 97 -11.30 10.60 -4.99
C LEU A 97 -10.17 10.57 -6.03
N PHE A 98 -9.69 9.37 -6.33
CA PHE A 98 -8.66 9.16 -7.33
C PHE A 98 -9.18 9.55 -8.72
N ASP A 99 -8.39 10.34 -9.45
CA ASP A 99 -8.74 10.78 -10.79
C ASP A 99 -8.37 9.72 -11.83
N GLU A 100 -9.40 9.06 -12.37
CA GLU A 100 -9.24 8.03 -13.40
C GLU A 100 -9.26 8.59 -14.83
N SER A 101 -9.48 9.90 -15.02
CA SER A 101 -9.71 10.49 -16.34
C SER A 101 -8.54 10.33 -17.32
N ALA A 102 -7.33 10.16 -16.81
CA ALA A 102 -6.12 9.94 -17.61
C ALA A 102 -5.94 8.50 -18.12
N TYR A 103 -6.79 7.56 -17.69
CA TYR A 103 -6.60 6.13 -17.94
C TYR A 103 -7.76 5.53 -18.75
N LEU A 104 -7.42 4.59 -19.63
CA LEU A 104 -8.43 3.84 -20.36
C LEU A 104 -9.14 2.84 -19.43
N PRO A 105 -10.47 2.70 -19.49
CA PRO A 105 -11.20 1.70 -18.72
C PRO A 105 -10.68 0.29 -18.99
N GLY A 106 -10.47 -0.50 -17.93
CA GLY A 106 -10.00 -1.89 -18.05
C GLY A 106 -8.53 -2.05 -18.45
N SER A 107 -7.79 -0.95 -18.59
CA SER A 107 -6.37 -1.02 -18.98
C SER A 107 -5.48 -1.48 -17.82
N VAL A 108 -4.38 -2.16 -18.16
CA VAL A 108 -3.33 -2.54 -17.21
C VAL A 108 -2.69 -1.31 -16.56
N SER A 109 -2.62 -0.17 -17.27
CA SER A 109 -2.13 1.08 -16.71
C SER A 109 -3.04 1.64 -15.62
N LEU A 110 -4.37 1.51 -15.76
CA LEU A 110 -5.32 1.84 -14.69
C LEU A 110 -5.12 0.95 -13.47
N LEU A 111 -4.98 -0.36 -13.67
CA LEU A 111 -4.73 -1.30 -12.58
C LEU A 111 -3.46 -0.94 -11.79
N GLU A 112 -2.36 -0.65 -12.49
CA GLU A 112 -1.10 -0.29 -11.84
C GLU A 112 -1.20 1.05 -11.11
N ALA A 113 -1.88 2.04 -11.70
CA ALA A 113 -2.12 3.33 -11.04
C ALA A 113 -2.94 3.18 -9.75
N LEU A 114 -4.01 2.38 -9.78
CA LEU A 114 -4.82 2.07 -8.61
C LEU A 114 -4.02 1.31 -7.53
N ASN A 115 -3.16 0.37 -7.92
CA ASN A 115 -2.28 -0.34 -7.00
C ASN A 115 -1.28 0.60 -6.30
N VAL A 116 -0.64 1.49 -7.07
CA VAL A 116 0.27 2.50 -6.54
C VAL A 116 -0.45 3.44 -5.57
N GLU A 117 -1.65 3.89 -5.94
CA GLU A 117 -2.44 4.77 -5.09
C GLU A 117 -2.89 4.07 -3.80
N CYS A 118 -3.35 2.82 -3.90
CA CYS A 118 -3.71 2.00 -2.75
C CYS A 118 -2.52 1.84 -1.77
N LYS A 119 -1.32 1.57 -2.29
CA LYS A 119 -0.09 1.50 -1.48
C LYS A 119 0.23 2.84 -0.82
N ARG A 120 0.12 3.95 -1.55
CA ARG A 120 0.34 5.31 -1.01
C ARG A 120 -0.61 5.61 0.14
N LEU A 121 -1.91 5.38 -0.06
CA LEU A 121 -2.95 5.62 0.93
C LEU A 121 -2.81 4.70 2.15
N THR A 122 -2.50 3.42 1.95
CA THR A 122 -2.25 2.46 3.04
C THR A 122 -1.08 2.90 3.90
N LYS A 123 0.04 3.30 3.28
CA LYS A 123 1.20 3.83 4.01
C LYS A 123 0.83 5.07 4.84
N ARG A 124 0.04 5.97 4.26
CA ARG A 124 -0.41 7.19 4.96
C ARG A 124 -1.34 6.86 6.13
N ARG A 125 -2.27 5.91 5.95
CA ARG A 125 -3.13 5.37 7.01
C ARG A 125 -2.30 4.85 8.18
N ASP A 126 -1.31 4.01 7.90
CA ASP A 126 -0.48 3.41 8.96
C ASP A 126 0.36 4.45 9.71
N GLN A 127 0.90 5.43 8.98
CA GLN A 127 1.59 6.57 9.59
C GLN A 127 0.67 7.42 10.46
N GLY A 128 -0.55 7.68 10.00
CA GLY A 128 -1.55 8.44 10.74
C GLY A 128 -1.95 7.77 12.05
N PHE A 129 -2.26 6.47 12.02
CA PHE A 129 -2.55 5.71 13.24
C PHE A 129 -1.36 5.67 14.20
N LYS A 130 -0.14 5.54 13.67
CA LYS A 130 1.07 5.58 14.49
C LYS A 130 1.20 6.91 15.24
N VAL A 131 1.05 8.04 14.54
CA VAL A 131 1.13 9.39 15.16
C VAL A 131 0.03 9.59 16.19
N GLN A 132 -1.21 9.16 15.89
CA GLN A 132 -2.33 9.24 16.82
C GLN A 132 -2.06 8.44 18.11
N LYS A 133 -1.55 7.21 17.96
CA LYS A 133 -1.20 6.37 19.10
C LYS A 133 -0.08 6.97 19.93
N GLU A 134 1.01 7.43 19.31
CA GLU A 134 2.13 8.06 20.02
C GLU A 134 1.70 9.32 20.78
N LEU A 135 0.79 10.11 20.21
CA LEU A 135 0.22 11.28 20.87
C LEU A 135 -0.61 10.88 22.09
N PHE A 136 -1.43 9.84 21.96
CA PHE A 136 -2.23 9.33 23.08
C PHE A 136 -1.38 8.70 24.18
N ASP A 137 -0.35 7.92 23.84
CA ASP A 137 0.61 7.38 24.81
C ASP A 137 1.32 8.51 25.57
N THR A 138 1.65 9.61 24.89
CA THR A 138 2.22 10.81 25.51
C THR A 138 1.23 11.48 26.47
N TYR A 139 -0.05 11.53 26.10
CA TYR A 139 -1.12 12.04 26.94
C TYR A 139 -1.29 11.20 28.20
N GLU A 140 -1.43 9.87 28.06
CA GLU A 140 -1.56 8.97 29.20
C GLU A 140 -0.38 9.10 30.18
N LEU A 141 0.84 9.17 29.66
CA LEU A 141 2.03 9.30 30.49
C LEU A 141 2.03 10.63 31.28
N ALA A 142 1.59 11.73 30.64
CA ALA A 142 1.48 13.01 31.31
C ALA A 142 0.44 12.99 32.44
N CYS A 143 -0.74 12.40 32.19
CA CYS A 143 -1.78 12.20 33.20
C CYS A 143 -1.26 11.36 34.38
N LYS A 144 -0.64 10.20 34.10
CA LYS A 144 -0.07 9.32 35.13
C LYS A 144 0.95 10.04 36.01
N ARG A 145 1.84 10.87 35.44
CA ARG A 145 2.84 11.63 36.21
C ARG A 145 2.24 12.74 37.08
N LEU A 146 1.07 13.27 36.69
CA LEU A 146 0.35 14.28 37.46
C LEU A 146 -0.63 13.69 38.48
N GLY A 147 -0.83 12.37 38.46
CA GLY A 147 -1.83 11.67 39.26
C GLY A 147 -3.26 11.83 38.72
N GLU A 148 -3.40 12.23 37.45
CA GLU A 148 -4.69 12.36 36.76
C GLU A 148 -5.04 11.06 36.02
N GLN A 149 -6.33 10.74 35.93
CA GLN A 149 -6.82 9.62 35.11
C GLN A 149 -6.98 10.09 33.66
N PRO A 150 -6.38 9.39 32.67
CA PRO A 150 -6.60 9.73 31.27
C PRO A 150 -8.04 9.45 30.85
N GLU A 151 -8.61 10.33 30.04
CA GLU A 151 -9.90 10.12 29.41
C GLU A 151 -9.80 8.99 28.38
N ASN A 152 -10.83 8.13 28.32
CA ASN A 152 -10.89 7.10 27.30
C ASN A 152 -11.27 7.73 25.96
N VAL A 153 -10.50 7.43 24.91
CA VAL A 153 -10.78 7.90 23.55
C VAL A 153 -11.33 6.73 22.74
N ASP A 154 -12.64 6.78 22.49
CA ASP A 154 -13.35 5.72 21.78
C ASP A 154 -12.79 5.51 20.37
N GLY A 155 -12.45 4.25 20.08
CA GLY A 155 -12.01 3.82 18.76
C GLY A 155 -10.61 4.29 18.37
N LEU A 156 -9.71 4.58 19.32
CA LEU A 156 -8.35 5.08 19.03
C LEU A 156 -7.56 4.22 18.01
N ASN A 157 -7.83 2.91 17.93
CA ASN A 157 -7.20 2.01 16.95
C ASN A 157 -8.11 1.67 15.76
N GLU A 158 -9.36 2.11 15.79
CA GLU A 158 -10.40 1.70 14.83
C GLU A 158 -10.79 2.84 13.89
N ARG A 159 -10.69 4.10 14.35
CA ARG A 159 -11.00 5.29 13.55
C ARG A 159 -9.87 6.32 13.59
N PHE A 160 -9.79 7.09 12.52
CA PHE A 160 -9.02 8.32 12.52
C PHE A 160 -9.70 9.38 13.37
N LEU A 161 -8.96 9.96 14.30
CA LEU A 161 -9.38 11.18 14.96
C LEU A 161 -9.41 12.32 13.93
N SER A 162 -10.46 13.13 14.00
CA SER A 162 -10.57 14.34 13.20
C SER A 162 -9.42 15.31 13.53
N ALA A 163 -9.15 16.24 12.61
CA ALA A 163 -8.14 17.27 12.83
C ALA A 163 -8.40 18.07 14.13
N SER A 164 -9.68 18.33 14.45
CA SER A 164 -10.07 19.02 15.68
C SER A 164 -9.80 18.17 16.94
N GLU A 165 -10.09 16.87 16.90
CA GLU A 165 -9.83 15.96 18.04
C GLU A 165 -8.32 15.80 18.29
N LEU A 166 -7.52 15.64 17.23
CA LEU A 166 -6.06 15.57 17.33
C LEU A 166 -5.48 16.87 17.89
N GLU A 167 -5.99 18.03 17.45
CA GLU A 167 -5.50 19.31 17.94
C GLU A 167 -5.90 19.57 19.39
N ALA A 168 -7.12 19.22 19.78
CA ALA A 168 -7.55 19.26 21.18
C ALA A 168 -6.64 18.39 22.07
N LEU A 169 -6.31 17.18 21.62
CA LEU A 169 -5.40 16.28 22.34
C LEU A 169 -3.99 16.86 22.44
N ARG A 170 -3.47 17.48 21.38
CA ARG A 170 -2.15 18.16 21.39
C ARG A 170 -2.12 19.32 22.39
N ILE A 171 -3.15 20.17 22.39
CA ILE A 171 -3.28 21.28 23.33
C ILE A 171 -3.30 20.74 24.75
N ARG A 172 -4.08 19.68 25.02
CA ARG A 172 -4.16 19.06 26.34
C ARG A 172 -2.82 18.48 26.80
N VAL A 173 -2.10 17.78 25.92
CA VAL A 173 -0.74 17.28 26.21
C VAL A 173 0.21 18.42 26.55
N ALA A 174 0.18 19.52 25.80
CA ALA A 174 1.03 20.68 26.04
C ALA A 174 0.73 21.33 27.40
N GLU A 175 -0.56 21.45 27.74
CA GLU A 175 -1.01 21.97 29.04
C GLU A 175 -0.52 21.11 30.20
N LEU A 176 -0.73 19.79 30.13
CA LEU A 176 -0.28 18.85 31.17
C LEU A 176 1.24 18.90 31.35
N LYS A 177 2.00 18.97 30.23
CA LYS A 177 3.46 19.14 30.30
C LYS A 177 3.86 20.45 30.97
N ARG A 178 3.16 21.56 30.70
CA ARG A 178 3.40 22.85 31.36
C ARG A 178 3.19 22.73 32.87
N ILE A 179 2.05 22.18 33.30
CA ILE A 179 1.72 21.99 34.72
C ILE A 179 2.75 21.10 35.41
N LEU A 180 3.16 20.01 34.77
CA LEU A 180 4.16 19.09 35.30
C LEU A 180 5.51 19.79 35.50
N ASN A 181 5.95 20.58 34.52
CA ASN A 181 7.20 21.34 34.63
C ASN A 181 7.14 22.38 35.75
N GLU A 182 6.02 23.08 35.92
CA GLU A 182 5.82 24.04 37.02
C GLU A 182 5.88 23.35 38.40
N ARG A 183 5.26 22.17 38.53
CA ARG A 183 5.33 21.38 39.76
C ARG A 183 6.74 20.88 40.05
N LEU A 184 7.47 20.42 39.02
CA LEU A 184 8.87 20.01 39.17
C LEU A 184 9.77 21.17 39.59
N GLN A 185 9.61 22.35 38.99
CA GLN A 185 10.36 23.55 39.38
C GLN A 185 10.13 23.92 40.84
N LYS A 186 8.87 23.94 41.30
CA LYS A 186 8.55 24.18 42.71
C LYS A 186 9.15 23.12 43.63
N LEU A 187 9.08 21.84 43.22
CA LEU A 187 9.66 20.75 44.00
C LEU A 187 11.19 20.88 44.13
N PHE A 188 11.88 21.28 43.06
CA PHE A 188 13.33 21.57 43.13
C PHE A 188 13.65 22.76 44.04
N GLN A 189 12.81 23.80 44.05
CA GLN A 189 12.96 24.93 44.98
C GLN A 189 12.81 24.46 46.44
N TYR A 190 11.75 23.71 46.75
CA TYR A 190 11.53 23.16 48.10
C TYR A 190 12.64 22.20 48.52
N GLN A 191 13.13 21.36 47.60
CA GLN A 191 14.25 20.47 47.88
C GLN A 191 15.52 21.27 48.22
N SER A 192 15.83 22.33 47.46
CA SER A 192 16.98 23.18 47.74
C SER A 192 16.86 23.89 49.10
N GLU A 193 15.67 24.38 49.45
CA GLU A 193 15.40 24.99 50.75
C GLU A 193 15.53 23.99 51.91
N ALA A 194 14.97 22.78 51.75
CA ALA A 194 15.06 21.73 52.76
C ALA A 194 16.51 21.33 53.04
N ILE A 195 17.35 21.22 52.00
CA ILE A 195 18.78 20.95 52.14
C ILE A 195 19.46 22.06 52.93
N LYS A 196 19.22 23.34 52.58
CA LYS A 196 19.79 24.47 53.33
C LYS A 196 19.39 24.47 54.80
N ILE A 197 18.12 24.18 55.10
CA ILE A 197 17.62 24.09 56.48
C ILE A 197 18.31 22.95 57.22
N TYR A 198 18.43 21.78 56.59
CA TYR A 198 19.12 20.64 57.15
C TYR A 198 20.57 20.97 57.51
N ASP A 199 21.31 21.63 56.60
CA ASP A 199 22.70 22.03 56.82
C ASP A 199 22.82 23.00 58.00
N ILE A 200 21.94 24.01 58.08
CA ILE A 200 21.91 24.96 59.21
C ILE A 200 21.68 24.24 60.54
N ILE A 201 20.67 23.36 60.59
CA ILE A 201 20.35 22.59 61.80
C ILE A 201 21.56 21.72 62.19
N HIS A 202 22.12 20.98 61.24
CA HIS A 202 23.25 20.09 61.48
C HIS A 202 24.48 20.84 62.00
N HIS A 203 24.80 21.99 61.42
CA HIS A 203 25.90 22.84 61.89
C HIS A 203 25.63 23.42 63.28
N ALA A 204 24.42 23.90 63.56
CA ALA A 204 24.04 24.46 64.86
C ALA A 204 24.20 23.43 66.00
N PHE A 205 23.79 22.17 65.77
CA PHE A 205 23.93 21.10 66.75
C PHE A 205 25.38 20.68 67.01
N HIS A 206 26.27 20.75 66.01
CA HIS A 206 27.69 20.46 66.19
C HIS A 206 28.40 21.59 66.94
N SER A 207 28.10 22.85 66.64
CA SER A 207 28.66 24.01 67.37
C SER A 207 28.20 24.13 68.83
N CYS A 208 27.08 23.52 69.21
CA CYS A 208 26.65 23.45 70.62
C CYS A 208 27.28 22.28 71.40
N SER A 209 27.83 21.27 70.71
CA SER A 209 28.43 20.10 71.35
C SER A 209 29.90 20.30 71.74
N ASP A 210 30.59 21.25 71.10
CA ASP A 210 32.00 21.58 71.38
C ASP A 210 32.18 22.68 72.45
N GLY A 211 31.10 23.10 73.11
CA GLY A 211 31.07 24.22 74.08
C GLY A 211 30.65 23.86 75.51
N SER A 212 30.66 22.57 75.89
CA SER A 212 30.41 22.09 77.27
C SER A 212 31.62 21.35 77.84
#